data_AF-A0A8H9KZV3-F1
#
_entry.id   AF-A0A8H9KZV3-F1
#
_cell.length_a   1.000
_cell.length_b   1.000
_cell.length_c   1.000
_cell.angle_alpha   90.00
_cell.angle_beta   90.00
_cell.angle_gamma   90.00
#
_symmetry.space_group_name_H-M   'P 1'
#
loop_
_entity.id
_entity.type
_entity.pdbx_description
1 polymer ?
#
loop_
_entity_poly.entity_id
_entity_poly.type
_entity_poly.pdbx_seq_one_letter_code
_entity_poly.pdbx_strand_id
1 'polypeptide(L)'
;MPDPSLVPSLDLQLTWRGVFGRVRVFDDRVTAETSFERPVRTTVPMTSVRGWRIEPCDFDAVCLEFVTDDDTYRVLLDTSDESIADHALRRVLGPPLAD
;
A
#
# COMPACT_ATOMS: atom_id res chain seq x y z
N MET A 1 -27.82 -6.05 6.41
CA MET A 1 -26.43 -6.46 6.69
C MET A 1 -25.55 -5.66 5.73
N PRO A 2 -24.51 -4.94 6.17
CA PRO A 2 -23.64 -4.23 5.25
C PRO A 2 -22.95 -5.24 4.33
N ASP A 3 -22.74 -4.86 3.08
CA ASP A 3 -22.00 -5.68 2.12
C ASP A 3 -20.54 -5.78 2.61
N PRO A 4 -20.03 -7.00 2.93
CA PRO A 4 -18.68 -7.16 3.44
C PRO A 4 -17.61 -6.71 2.43
N SER A 5 -17.93 -6.65 1.13
CA SER A 5 -17.02 -6.11 0.11
C SER A 5 -16.79 -4.59 0.23
N LEU A 6 -17.57 -3.90 1.06
CA LEU A 6 -17.44 -2.47 1.33
C LEU A 6 -16.60 -2.17 2.57
N VAL A 7 -16.32 -3.17 3.41
CA VAL A 7 -15.56 -3.00 4.64
C VAL A 7 -14.16 -3.60 4.44
N PRO A 8 -13.09 -2.80 4.54
CA PRO A 8 -11.75 -3.34 4.43
C PRO A 8 -11.45 -4.26 5.63
N SER A 9 -10.79 -5.38 5.38
CA SER A 9 -10.25 -6.25 6.43
C SER A 9 -9.04 -5.61 7.12
N LEU A 10 -8.35 -4.70 6.43
CA LEU A 10 -7.24 -3.91 6.96
C LEU A 10 -7.27 -2.50 6.34
N ASP A 11 -7.13 -1.47 7.17
CA ASP A 11 -7.07 -0.07 6.74
C ASP A 11 -5.93 0.62 7.49
N LEU A 12 -4.80 0.79 6.80
CA LEU A 12 -3.60 1.42 7.33
C LEU A 12 -3.49 2.82 6.73
N GLN A 13 -3.24 3.82 7.58
CA GLN A 13 -3.08 5.19 7.15
C GLN A 13 -1.98 5.87 7.96
N LEU A 14 -1.02 6.46 7.25
CA LEU A 14 0.03 7.29 7.83
C LEU A 14 -0.02 8.69 7.22
N THR A 15 0.06 9.70 8.08
CA THR A 15 0.40 11.07 7.68
C THR A 15 1.71 11.44 8.33
N TRP A 16 2.79 11.49 7.55
CA TRP A 16 4.15 11.73 8.05
C TRP A 16 4.75 12.95 7.37
N ARG A 17 5.12 13.97 8.16
CA ARG A 17 5.72 15.23 7.67
C ARG A 17 4.98 15.88 6.49
N GLY A 18 3.64 15.76 6.46
CA GLY A 18 2.79 16.29 5.39
C GLY A 18 2.63 15.34 4.18
N VAL A 19 3.28 14.19 4.19
CA VAL A 19 3.08 13.11 3.22
C VAL A 19 1.97 12.19 3.72
N PHE A 20 1.05 11.85 2.83
CA PHE A 20 -0.05 10.92 3.08
C PHE A 20 0.24 9.56 2.43
N GLY A 21 0.02 8.49 3.17
CA GLY A 21 -0.04 7.12 2.67
C GLY A 21 -1.25 6.40 3.26
N ARG A 22 -1.98 5.65 2.43
CA ARG A 22 -3.06 4.78 2.89
C ARG A 22 -3.15 3.52 2.05
N VAL A 23 -3.35 2.39 2.72
CA VAL A 23 -3.59 1.09 2.10
C VAL A 23 -4.83 0.48 2.74
N ARG A 24 -5.78 0.08 1.91
CA ARG A 24 -6.95 -0.69 2.33
C ARG A 24 -6.96 -2.03 1.62
N VAL A 25 -7.01 -3.08 2.40
CA VAL A 25 -7.11 -4.47 1.92
C VAL A 25 -8.54 -4.94 2.15
N PHE A 26 -9.14 -5.47 1.11
CA PHE A 26 -10.44 -6.14 1.10
C PHE A 26 -10.21 -7.63 0.84
N ASP A 27 -11.25 -8.44 0.92
CA ASP A 27 -11.13 -9.89 0.68
C ASP A 27 -10.61 -10.24 -0.72
N ASP A 28 -10.91 -9.40 -1.72
CA ASP A 28 -10.65 -9.66 -3.14
C ASP A 28 -9.77 -8.58 -3.83
N ARG A 29 -9.49 -7.46 -3.16
CA ARG A 29 -8.76 -6.34 -3.77
C ARG A 29 -7.98 -5.53 -2.75
N VAL A 30 -7.05 -4.74 -3.27
CA VAL A 30 -6.33 -3.71 -2.53
C VAL A 30 -6.66 -2.37 -3.16
N THR A 31 -6.74 -1.32 -2.35
CA THR A 31 -6.73 0.07 -2.81
C THR A 31 -5.65 0.82 -2.06
N ALA A 32 -4.93 1.69 -2.75
CA ALA A 32 -3.87 2.46 -2.13
C ALA A 32 -3.85 3.89 -2.65
N GLU A 33 -3.42 4.80 -1.78
CA GLU A 33 -3.33 6.23 -2.06
C GLU A 33 -2.04 6.79 -1.46
N THR A 34 -1.37 7.67 -2.19
CA THR A 34 -0.12 8.29 -1.73
C THR A 34 0.01 9.72 -2.23
N SER A 35 0.64 10.57 -1.43
CA SER A 35 1.20 11.85 -1.88
C SER A 35 2.72 11.85 -1.85
N PHE A 36 3.37 10.73 -1.50
CA PHE A 36 4.82 10.62 -1.47
C PHE A 36 5.38 10.67 -2.89
N GLU A 37 6.33 11.57 -3.13
CA GLU A 37 6.92 11.81 -4.46
C GLU A 37 5.89 12.20 -5.54
N ARG A 38 4.69 12.65 -5.13
CA ARG A 38 3.62 13.11 -6.02
C ARG A 38 3.26 14.57 -5.76
N PRO A 39 2.90 15.35 -6.80
CA PRO A 39 2.49 16.74 -6.63
C PRO A 39 1.13 16.87 -5.93
N VAL A 40 0.30 15.83 -5.98
CA VAL A 40 -1.01 15.75 -5.33
C VAL A 40 -1.26 14.32 -4.83
N ARG A 41 -2.20 14.17 -3.89
CA ARG A 41 -2.67 12.85 -3.47
C ARG A 41 -3.19 12.07 -4.68
N THR A 42 -2.60 10.91 -4.90
CA THR A 42 -2.78 10.08 -6.09
C THR A 42 -3.23 8.69 -5.67
N THR A 43 -4.23 8.15 -6.37
CA THR A 43 -4.63 6.75 -6.22
C THR A 43 -3.70 5.86 -7.02
N VAL A 44 -3.22 4.77 -6.42
CA VAL A 44 -2.40 3.77 -7.11
C VAL A 44 -3.29 3.02 -8.11
N PRO A 45 -2.91 2.93 -9.40
CA PRO A 45 -3.67 2.20 -10.40
C PRO A 45 -3.48 0.69 -10.24
N MET A 46 -4.16 0.11 -9.25
CA MET A 46 -3.98 -1.29 -8.83
C MET A 46 -4.18 -2.32 -9.97
N THR A 47 -4.97 -1.99 -10.99
CA THR A 47 -5.16 -2.82 -12.18
C THR A 47 -3.92 -2.92 -13.08
N SER A 48 -2.99 -1.98 -12.95
CA SER A 48 -1.72 -1.94 -13.69
C SER A 48 -0.54 -2.45 -12.87
N VAL A 49 -0.76 -2.84 -11.62
CA VAL A 49 0.29 -3.33 -10.72
C VAL A 49 0.71 -4.74 -11.14
N ARG A 50 2.01 -4.92 -11.37
CA ARG A 50 2.65 -6.19 -11.72
C ARG A 50 3.25 -6.91 -10.53
N GLY A 51 3.50 -6.18 -9.45
CA GLY A 51 4.04 -6.72 -8.22
C GLY A 51 4.17 -5.65 -7.15
N TRP A 52 4.53 -6.09 -5.96
CA TRP A 52 4.68 -5.23 -4.79
C TRP A 52 5.86 -5.68 -3.94
N ARG A 53 6.39 -4.80 -3.11
CA ARG A 53 7.41 -5.09 -2.10
C ARG A 53 7.36 -4.05 -0.99
N ILE A 54 7.91 -4.38 0.17
CA ILE A 54 8.08 -3.44 1.27
C ILE A 54 9.57 -3.24 1.49
N GLU A 55 10.01 -1.98 1.44
CA GLU A 55 11.40 -1.60 1.67
C GLU A 55 11.49 -0.58 2.81
N PRO A 56 12.60 -0.55 3.59
CA PRO A 56 12.85 0.54 4.52
C PRO A 56 12.89 1.87 3.77
N CYS A 57 12.18 2.90 4.28
CA CYS A 57 12.15 4.21 3.63
C CYS A 57 12.85 5.29 4.45
N ASP A 58 12.53 5.38 5.75
CA ASP A 58 13.19 6.25 6.73
C ASP A 58 13.20 5.52 8.09
N PHE A 59 13.77 6.12 9.13
CA PHE A 59 13.90 5.51 10.46
C PHE A 59 12.56 5.10 11.07
N ASP A 60 11.49 5.84 10.81
CA ASP A 60 10.15 5.62 11.36
C ASP A 60 9.08 5.25 10.32
N ALA A 61 9.48 5.05 9.05
CA ALA A 61 8.55 4.70 7.97
C ALA A 61 9.10 3.65 7.00
N VAL A 62 8.20 2.78 6.53
CA VAL A 62 8.47 1.84 5.45
C VAL A 62 7.76 2.27 4.17
N CYS A 63 8.33 1.92 3.04
CA CYS A 63 7.80 2.18 1.71
C CYS A 63 7.20 0.90 1.16
N LEU A 64 5.86 0.85 1.10
CA LEU A 64 5.16 -0.13 0.31
C LEU A 64 5.19 0.31 -1.15
N GLU A 65 5.93 -0.42 -1.98
CA GLU A 65 6.04 -0.15 -3.40
C GLU A 65 5.03 -0.97 -4.19
N PHE A 66 4.28 -0.32 -5.07
CA PHE A 66 3.47 -0.95 -6.10
C PHE A 66 4.11 -0.67 -7.46
N VAL A 67 4.61 -1.72 -8.11
CA VAL A 67 5.34 -1.62 -9.38
C VAL A 67 4.36 -1.80 -10.54
N THR A 68 4.36 -0.86 -11.48
CA THR A 68 3.66 -0.95 -12.77
C THR A 68 4.67 -0.99 -13.91
N ASP A 69 4.20 -1.14 -15.15
CA ASP A 69 5.07 -1.10 -16.34
C ASP A 69 5.69 0.30 -16.57
N ASP A 70 5.03 1.36 -16.09
CA ASP A 70 5.40 2.75 -16.36
C ASP A 70 6.04 3.45 -15.15
N ASP A 71 5.74 3.02 -13.93
CA ASP A 71 6.13 3.73 -12.70
C ASP A 71 6.11 2.83 -11.46
N THR A 72 6.69 3.32 -10.36
CA THR A 72 6.56 2.72 -9.03
C THR A 72 5.85 3.68 -8.09
N TYR A 73 4.76 3.23 -7.47
CA TYR A 73 4.02 4.01 -6.50
C TYR A 73 4.43 3.61 -5.09
N ARG A 74 5.06 4.53 -4.37
CA ARG A 74 5.48 4.34 -2.99
C ARG A 74 4.43 4.88 -2.03
N VAL A 75 3.98 4.03 -1.12
CA VAL A 75 3.03 4.39 -0.05
C VAL A 75 3.76 4.27 1.27
N LEU A 76 3.85 5.38 2.00
CA LEU A 76 4.44 5.36 3.35
C LEU A 76 3.49 4.68 4.32
N LEU A 77 4.02 3.74 5.10
CA LEU A 77 3.37 3.10 6.24
C LEU A 77 4.25 3.25 7.48
N ASP A 78 3.62 3.15 8.64
CA ASP A 78 4.37 3.09 9.90
C ASP A 78 5.19 1.80 9.94
N THR A 79 6.39 1.86 10.49
CA THR A 79 7.25 0.67 10.67
C THR A 79 6.56 -0.44 11.47
N SER A 80 5.71 -0.09 12.44
CA SER A 80 4.94 -1.07 13.22
C SER A 80 3.87 -1.80 12.40
N ASP A 81 3.45 -1.24 11.27
CA ASP A 81 2.44 -1.81 10.38
C ASP A 81 3.03 -2.73 9.30
N GLU A 82 4.36 -2.83 9.18
CA GLU A 82 5.03 -3.60 8.12
C GLU A 82 4.56 -5.06 8.06
N SER A 83 4.57 -5.75 9.20
CA SER A 83 4.25 -7.18 9.27
C SER A 83 2.78 -7.47 8.95
N ILE A 84 1.86 -6.62 9.43
CA ILE A 84 0.42 -6.78 9.16
C ILE A 84 0.11 -6.43 7.70
N ALA A 85 0.80 -5.43 7.13
CA ALA A 85 0.69 -5.08 5.72
C ALA A 85 1.18 -6.23 4.82
N ASP A 86 2.38 -6.76 5.07
CA ASP A 86 2.94 -7.90 4.31
C ASP A 86 1.97 -9.09 4.31
N HIS A 87 1.47 -9.48 5.49
CA HIS A 87 0.55 -10.59 5.61
C HIS A 87 -0.75 -10.38 4.82
N ALA A 88 -1.36 -9.20 4.94
CA ALA A 88 -2.61 -8.89 4.26
C ALA A 88 -2.44 -8.79 2.73
N LEU A 89 -1.35 -8.20 2.26
CA LEU A 89 -1.05 -8.09 0.84
C LEU A 89 -0.74 -9.44 0.20
N ARG A 90 0.02 -10.31 0.89
CA ARG A 90 0.28 -11.68 0.42
C ARG A 90 -1.00 -12.46 0.13
N ARG A 91 -2.01 -12.29 0.97
CA ARG A 91 -3.31 -12.97 0.82
C ARG A 91 -4.04 -12.56 -0.46
N VAL A 92 -3.92 -11.30 -0.89
CA VAL A 92 -4.72 -10.74 -1.99
C VAL A 92 -3.93 -10.61 -3.28
N LEU A 93 -2.69 -10.14 -3.20
CA LEU A 93 -1.82 -9.86 -4.36
C LEU A 93 -0.81 -10.98 -4.63
N GLY A 94 -0.71 -11.98 -3.76
CA GLY A 94 0.33 -13.00 -3.83
C GLY A 94 1.66 -12.54 -3.23
N PRO A 95 2.73 -13.33 -3.34
CA PRO A 95 4.02 -13.01 -2.73
C PRO A 95 4.60 -11.71 -3.28
N PRO A 96 5.41 -10.97 -2.50
CA PRO A 96 6.11 -9.80 -3.00
C PRO A 96 7.14 -10.19 -4.07
N LEU A 97 7.56 -9.21 -4.86
CA LEU A 97 8.68 -9.37 -5.78
C LEU A 97 9.94 -9.72 -4.98
N ALA A 98 10.75 -10.63 -5.53
CA ALA A 98 12.08 -10.87 -5.02
C ALA A 98 12.99 -9.67 -5.36
N ASP A 99 13.92 -9.36 -4.47
CA ASP A 99 15.06 -8.46 -4.76
C ASP A 99 15.92 -8.97 -5.92
#